data_AF-A0A017SLE4-F1
#
_entry.id   AF-A0A017SLE4-F1
#
_cell.length_a   1.000
_cell.length_b   1.000
_cell.length_c   1.000
_cell.angle_alpha   90.00
_cell.angle_beta   90.00
_cell.angle_gamma   90.00
#
_symmetry.space_group_name_H-M   'P 1'
#
loop_
_entity.id
_entity.type
_entity.pdbx_description
1 polymer ?
#
loop_
_entity_poly.entity_id
_entity_poly.type
_entity_poly.pdbx_seq_one_letter_code
_entity_poly.pdbx_strand_id
1 'polypeptide(L)'
;PLTRRLFKLPSLPPTPSQNHHDLPSFLAYADRIALPESSTTYVGTHYEYTVQQVLRRFAFSLRRVGGRDDLGVDLVGTWHLPKHEHPLRVFVQCKALKTKLGPNLVRELEGSFNLRSSPVDSGGGGGGKLGVLVGTREATKGVRDAMARSSYPVMWMMVEKERGTLLQALWNAKGEEMGLGGLGVEVQFSSEPSSITKNIALTWDGEEIPGMDEVERDMARLEDRWMALWEKDGPMPESRKWALLDIVEKLYPGEKPLVGTMGFTGTCSILSDEDRKKVLQLL
;
A
#
# COMPACT_ATOMS: atom_id res chain seq x y z
N PRO A 1 -7.06 -14.17 -3.03
CA PRO A 1 -6.58 -14.81 -1.78
C PRO A 1 -5.28 -15.58 -1.96
N LEU A 2 -5.23 -16.43 -2.99
CA LEU A 2 -4.03 -17.18 -3.40
C LEU A 2 -2.84 -16.26 -3.67
N THR A 3 -2.99 -15.24 -4.55
CA THR A 3 -1.97 -14.22 -4.83
C THR A 3 -1.38 -13.60 -3.57
N ARG A 4 -2.24 -13.16 -2.64
CA ARG A 4 -1.76 -12.54 -1.40
C ARG A 4 -0.88 -13.47 -0.59
N ARG A 5 -1.26 -14.74 -0.51
CA ARG A 5 -0.50 -15.76 0.21
C ARG A 5 0.81 -16.08 -0.51
N LEU A 6 0.75 -16.33 -1.82
CA LEU A 6 1.90 -16.61 -2.68
C LEU A 6 2.98 -15.51 -2.59
N PHE A 7 2.57 -14.24 -2.58
CA PHE A 7 3.46 -13.09 -2.44
C PHE A 7 3.75 -12.70 -0.98
N LYS A 8 3.28 -13.49 0.00
CA LYS A 8 3.46 -13.26 1.44
C LYS A 8 3.01 -11.87 1.89
N LEU A 9 1.94 -11.38 1.28
CA LEU A 9 1.35 -10.09 1.63
C LEU A 9 0.67 -10.20 3.00
N PRO A 10 0.69 -9.12 3.81
CA PRO A 10 -0.05 -9.08 5.07
C PRO A 10 -1.52 -9.46 4.90
N SER A 11 -2.15 -10.03 5.92
CA SER A 11 -3.60 -10.20 5.91
C SER A 11 -4.30 -8.83 5.80
N LEU A 12 -5.37 -8.76 5.03
CA LEU A 12 -6.16 -7.53 4.98
C LEU A 12 -7.03 -7.47 6.22
N PRO A 13 -7.10 -6.31 6.91
CA PRO A 13 -8.04 -6.14 7.99
C PRO A 13 -9.48 -6.22 7.47
N PRO A 14 -10.43 -6.58 8.35
CA PRO A 14 -11.85 -6.53 8.03
C PRO A 14 -12.24 -5.08 7.70
N THR A 15 -13.16 -4.90 6.75
CA THR A 15 -13.76 -3.59 6.48
C THR A 15 -14.69 -3.22 7.64
N PRO A 16 -14.55 -2.02 8.22
CA PRO A 16 -15.34 -1.62 9.39
C PRO A 16 -16.81 -1.33 9.04
N SER A 17 -17.08 -0.94 7.79
CA SER A 17 -18.43 -0.66 7.31
C SER A 17 -19.00 -1.87 6.57
N GLN A 18 -20.27 -2.18 6.85
CA GLN A 18 -21.06 -3.14 6.09
C GLN A 18 -21.81 -2.49 4.92
N ASN A 19 -21.78 -1.15 4.82
CA ASN A 19 -22.60 -0.40 3.88
C ASN A 19 -21.83 0.12 2.66
N HIS A 20 -20.52 0.28 2.78
CA HIS A 20 -19.66 0.84 1.73
C HIS A 20 -18.23 0.33 1.86
N HIS A 21 -17.54 0.19 0.73
CA HIS A 21 -16.16 -0.31 0.64
C HIS A 21 -15.28 0.52 -0.30
N ASP A 22 -15.84 1.49 -1.02
CA ASP A 22 -15.16 2.41 -1.93
C ASP A 22 -15.93 3.75 -2.01
N LEU A 23 -15.40 4.72 -2.77
CA LEU A 23 -16.03 6.02 -2.93
C LEU A 23 -17.44 5.92 -3.55
N PRO A 24 -17.67 5.18 -4.66
CA PRO A 24 -19.01 5.07 -5.25
C PRO A 24 -20.05 4.47 -4.30
N SER A 25 -19.73 3.37 -3.61
CA SER A 25 -20.64 2.75 -2.64
C SER A 25 -20.91 3.65 -1.43
N PHE A 26 -19.92 4.44 -1.00
CA PHE A 26 -20.11 5.43 0.06
C PHE A 26 -21.06 6.56 -0.37
N LEU A 27 -20.90 7.10 -1.58
CA LEU A 27 -21.79 8.14 -2.10
C LEU A 27 -23.23 7.63 -2.22
N ALA A 28 -23.43 6.42 -2.76
CA ALA A 28 -24.75 5.78 -2.82
C ALA A 28 -25.36 5.53 -1.43
N TYR A 29 -24.53 5.15 -0.46
CA TYR A 29 -24.96 5.00 0.94
C TYR A 29 -25.36 6.35 1.55
N ALA A 30 -24.54 7.38 1.38
CA ALA A 30 -24.77 8.71 1.92
C ALA A 30 -26.07 9.32 1.38
N ASP A 31 -26.32 9.17 0.07
CA ASP A 31 -27.57 9.59 -0.58
C ASP A 31 -28.78 8.84 0.02
N ARG A 32 -28.70 7.51 0.11
CA ARG A 32 -29.79 6.67 0.65
C ARG A 32 -30.24 7.06 2.06
N ILE A 33 -29.30 7.50 2.91
CA ILE A 33 -29.61 7.91 4.29
C ILE A 33 -29.72 9.43 4.46
N ALA A 34 -29.66 10.20 3.36
CA ALA A 34 -29.61 11.66 3.35
C ALA A 34 -28.54 12.22 4.31
N LEU A 35 -27.33 11.65 4.29
CA LEU A 35 -26.21 12.08 5.13
C LEU A 35 -25.77 13.49 4.70
N PRO A 36 -25.79 14.50 5.60
CA PRO A 36 -25.41 15.86 5.21
C PRO A 36 -23.94 15.95 4.77
N GLU A 37 -23.69 16.54 3.59
CA GLU A 37 -22.33 16.69 3.05
C GLU A 37 -21.41 17.57 3.92
N SER A 38 -22.01 18.43 4.75
CA SER A 38 -21.31 19.28 5.71
C SER A 38 -20.92 18.55 7.00
N SER A 39 -21.44 17.34 7.23
CA SER A 39 -21.13 16.56 8.43
C SER A 39 -19.68 16.12 8.44
N THR A 40 -19.09 16.05 9.64
CA THR A 40 -17.71 15.56 9.82
C THR A 40 -17.54 14.13 9.33
N THR A 41 -18.56 13.28 9.52
CA THR A 41 -18.58 11.91 9.02
C THR A 41 -18.54 11.87 7.50
N TYR A 42 -19.35 12.66 6.79
CA TYR A 42 -19.32 12.69 5.34
C TYR A 42 -17.98 13.20 4.83
N VAL A 43 -17.52 14.35 5.35
CA VAL A 43 -16.27 14.98 4.91
C VAL A 43 -15.06 14.07 5.15
N GLY A 44 -14.98 13.42 6.33
CA GLY A 44 -13.92 12.49 6.67
C GLY A 44 -13.94 11.25 5.78
N THR A 45 -15.07 10.54 5.75
CA THR A 45 -15.20 9.27 4.99
C THR A 45 -14.97 9.48 3.50
N HIS A 46 -15.54 10.54 2.92
CA HIS A 46 -15.29 10.90 1.53
C HIS A 46 -13.80 11.14 1.29
N TYR A 47 -13.13 11.93 2.15
CA TYR A 47 -11.73 12.25 1.97
C TYR A 47 -10.82 11.03 2.12
N GLU A 48 -11.11 10.13 3.05
CA GLU A 48 -10.40 8.86 3.20
C GLU A 48 -10.47 8.02 1.90
N TYR A 49 -11.66 7.91 1.30
CA TYR A 49 -11.83 7.21 0.02
C TYR A 49 -11.16 7.93 -1.15
N THR A 50 -11.18 9.27 -1.18
CA THR A 50 -10.43 10.07 -2.15
C THR A 50 -8.94 9.75 -2.04
N VAL A 51 -8.37 9.80 -0.83
CA VAL A 51 -6.95 9.48 -0.58
C VAL A 51 -6.64 8.05 -1.01
N GLN A 52 -7.49 7.08 -0.65
CA GLN A 52 -7.33 5.68 -1.07
C GLN A 52 -7.22 5.55 -2.59
N GLN A 53 -8.12 6.18 -3.35
CA GLN A 53 -8.13 6.15 -4.82
C GLN A 53 -6.91 6.87 -5.41
N VAL A 54 -6.53 8.01 -4.84
CA VAL A 54 -5.36 8.80 -5.28
C VAL A 54 -4.08 8.01 -5.15
N LEU A 55 -3.88 7.38 -3.99
CA LEU A 55 -2.65 6.64 -3.71
C LEU A 55 -2.54 5.34 -4.50
N ARG A 56 -3.65 4.76 -4.98
CA ARG A 56 -3.59 3.64 -5.94
C ARG A 56 -2.79 3.98 -7.20
N ARG A 57 -2.73 5.25 -7.62
CA ARG A 57 -1.90 5.66 -8.78
C ARG A 57 -0.39 5.56 -8.53
N PHE A 58 0.02 5.46 -7.27
CA PHE A 58 1.43 5.38 -6.87
C PHE A 58 1.74 4.02 -6.22
N ALA A 59 1.12 2.94 -6.71
CA ALA A 59 1.30 1.56 -6.23
C ALA A 59 0.92 1.30 -4.76
N PHE A 60 0.02 2.10 -4.17
CA PHE A 60 -0.54 1.78 -2.87
C PHE A 60 -1.76 0.85 -2.98
N SER A 61 -1.76 -0.23 -2.21
CA SER A 61 -2.93 -1.10 -1.99
C SER A 61 -3.43 -0.88 -0.57
N LEU A 62 -4.39 0.06 -0.43
CA LEU A 62 -4.92 0.48 0.87
C LEU A 62 -6.34 -0.02 1.07
N ARG A 63 -6.69 -0.26 2.34
CA ARG A 63 -8.06 -0.55 2.79
C ARG A 63 -8.43 0.40 3.91
N ARG A 64 -9.64 0.96 3.81
CA ARG A 64 -10.22 1.78 4.87
C ARG A 64 -10.52 0.94 6.11
N VAL A 65 -10.02 1.40 7.25
CA VAL A 65 -10.28 0.87 8.60
C VAL A 65 -10.79 1.93 9.56
N GLY A 66 -10.90 3.20 9.12
CA GLY A 66 -11.39 4.32 9.91
C GLY A 66 -12.78 4.07 10.50
N GLY A 67 -12.95 4.41 11.77
CA GLY A 67 -14.14 4.09 12.55
C GLY A 67 -13.95 4.30 14.05
N ARG A 68 -14.89 3.80 14.85
CA ARG A 68 -14.72 3.81 16.31
C ARG A 68 -13.55 2.86 16.67
N ASP A 69 -12.64 3.34 17.51
CA ASP A 69 -11.48 2.58 18.02
C ASP A 69 -10.38 2.27 16.97
N ASP A 70 -10.29 3.06 15.90
CA ASP A 70 -9.27 2.92 14.85
C ASP A 70 -7.85 3.39 15.24
N LEU A 71 -7.72 3.95 16.45
CA LEU A 71 -6.50 4.54 17.03
C LEU A 71 -5.93 5.68 16.17
N GLY A 72 -6.79 6.38 15.41
CA GLY A 72 -6.41 7.48 14.54
C GLY A 72 -5.85 7.05 13.19
N VAL A 73 -5.95 5.77 12.82
CA VAL A 73 -5.54 5.26 11.51
C VAL A 73 -6.75 4.99 10.65
N ASP A 74 -6.83 5.68 9.52
CA ASP A 74 -8.00 5.64 8.64
C ASP A 74 -7.85 4.60 7.53
N LEU A 75 -6.63 4.43 6.99
CA LEU A 75 -6.32 3.43 5.96
C LEU A 75 -5.10 2.59 6.34
N VAL A 76 -5.07 1.34 5.89
CA VAL A 76 -3.93 0.44 6.08
C VAL A 76 -3.73 -0.45 4.87
N GLY A 77 -2.50 -0.86 4.63
CA GLY A 77 -2.20 -1.77 3.54
C GLY A 77 -0.73 -1.84 3.21
N THR A 78 -0.45 -1.90 1.91
CA THR A 78 0.91 -2.09 1.38
C THR A 78 1.25 -1.07 0.31
N TRP A 79 2.54 -0.72 0.22
CA TRP A 79 3.08 0.10 -0.86
C TRP A 79 4.08 -0.73 -1.67
N HIS A 80 3.77 -0.93 -2.96
CA HIS A 80 4.51 -1.81 -3.86
C HIS A 80 5.51 -0.99 -4.69
N LEU A 81 6.70 -0.78 -4.14
CA LEU A 81 7.74 -0.01 -4.81
C LEU A 81 8.49 -0.87 -5.84
N PRO A 82 8.92 -0.29 -6.97
CA PRO A 82 9.81 -0.98 -7.91
C PRO A 82 11.06 -1.49 -7.20
N LYS A 83 11.59 -2.65 -7.63
CA LYS A 83 12.79 -3.30 -7.07
C LYS A 83 12.69 -3.75 -5.59
N HIS A 84 11.60 -3.45 -4.89
CA HIS A 84 11.34 -4.01 -3.57
C HIS A 84 10.74 -5.41 -3.69
N GLU A 85 11.46 -6.39 -3.16
CA GLU A 85 11.03 -7.79 -3.13
C GLU A 85 9.82 -8.02 -2.21
N HIS A 86 9.63 -7.14 -1.23
CA HIS A 86 8.52 -7.13 -0.29
C HIS A 86 7.92 -5.73 -0.23
N PRO A 87 6.59 -5.58 -0.36
CA PRO A 87 5.98 -4.27 -0.26
C PRO A 87 6.06 -3.74 1.18
N LEU A 88 6.18 -2.42 1.31
CA LEU A 88 6.23 -1.75 2.60
C LEU A 88 4.86 -1.80 3.27
N ARG A 89 4.83 -2.02 4.58
CA ARG A 89 3.59 -1.93 5.34
C ARG A 89 3.29 -0.46 5.61
N VAL A 90 2.09 -0.03 5.25
CA VAL A 90 1.68 1.37 5.39
C VAL A 90 0.41 1.47 6.22
N PHE A 91 0.37 2.50 7.05
CA PHE A 91 -0.85 2.97 7.70
C PHE A 91 -0.94 4.47 7.52
N VAL A 92 -2.16 4.93 7.28
CA VAL A 92 -2.44 6.26 6.79
C VAL A 92 -3.47 6.89 7.69
N GLN A 93 -3.15 8.10 8.15
CA GLN A 93 -4.11 8.98 8.81
C GLN A 93 -4.48 10.11 7.84
N CYS A 94 -5.78 10.31 7.63
CA CYS A 94 -6.37 11.28 6.73
C CYS A 94 -7.00 12.42 7.54
N LYS A 95 -6.56 13.66 7.33
CA LYS A 95 -7.14 14.85 8.00
C LYS A 95 -7.62 15.89 7.00
N ALA A 96 -8.94 15.97 6.85
CA ALA A 96 -9.64 16.95 6.01
C ALA A 96 -10.05 18.21 6.78
N LEU A 97 -9.09 18.95 7.35
CA LEU A 97 -9.39 20.19 8.08
C LEU A 97 -9.31 21.42 7.17
N LYS A 98 -10.12 22.45 7.47
CA LYS A 98 -10.05 23.75 6.79
C LYS A 98 -8.76 24.50 7.14
N THR A 99 -8.27 24.30 8.36
CA THR A 99 -7.08 24.93 8.95
C THR A 99 -5.81 24.16 8.62
N LYS A 100 -4.66 24.82 8.82
CA LYS A 100 -3.36 24.16 8.69
C LYS A 100 -3.21 23.11 9.79
N LEU A 101 -2.59 22.00 9.42
CA LEU A 101 -2.35 20.87 10.30
C LEU A 101 -1.07 21.10 11.13
N GLY A 102 -1.12 20.71 12.41
CA GLY A 102 -0.08 20.97 13.39
C GLY A 102 0.86 19.78 13.65
N PRO A 103 2.00 20.01 14.32
CA PRO A 103 2.96 18.97 14.68
C PRO A 103 2.43 17.92 15.66
N ASN A 104 1.30 18.17 16.31
CA ASN A 104 0.65 17.19 17.20
C ASN A 104 0.25 15.91 16.45
N LEU A 105 -0.11 15.99 15.17
CA LEU A 105 -0.51 14.82 14.38
C LEU A 105 0.64 13.85 14.13
N VAL A 106 1.88 14.36 14.02
CA VAL A 106 3.07 13.49 13.91
C VAL A 106 3.21 12.66 15.19
N ARG A 107 3.05 13.28 16.36
CA ARG A 107 3.13 12.58 17.66
C ARG A 107 1.99 11.59 17.87
N GLU A 108 0.79 11.95 17.41
CA GLU A 108 -0.38 11.06 17.42
C GLU A 108 -0.12 9.81 16.56
N LEU A 109 0.41 10.01 15.35
CA LEU A 109 0.78 8.93 14.44
C LEU A 109 1.90 8.04 15.02
N GLU A 110 2.89 8.62 15.70
CA GLU A 110 3.94 7.86 16.42
C GLU A 110 3.35 6.86 17.42
N GLY A 111 2.29 7.25 18.13
CA GLY A 111 1.56 6.35 19.05
C GLY A 111 0.99 5.10 18.36
N SER A 112 0.66 5.20 17.07
CA SER A 112 0.10 4.09 16.28
C SER A 112 1.14 3.03 15.88
N PHE A 113 2.42 3.37 15.82
CA PHE A 113 3.49 2.43 15.45
C PHE A 113 3.60 1.26 16.43
N ASN A 114 3.50 1.55 17.74
CA ASN A 114 3.68 0.57 18.79
C ASN A 114 2.50 -0.40 18.89
N LEU A 115 1.28 0.08 18.63
CA LEU A 115 0.05 -0.70 18.74
C LEU A 115 -0.18 -1.63 17.53
N ARG A 116 0.45 -1.35 16.38
CA ARG A 116 0.29 -2.13 15.14
C ARG A 116 1.49 -3.06 14.86
N SER A 117 2.14 -3.52 15.92
CA SER A 117 3.16 -4.57 15.89
C SER A 117 2.59 -5.91 15.41
N SER A 118 3.13 -6.46 14.32
CA SER A 118 2.76 -7.78 13.80
C SER A 118 3.84 -8.79 14.15
N PRO A 119 3.49 -10.03 14.55
CA PRO A 119 4.46 -11.10 14.78
C PRO A 119 5.37 -11.41 13.57
N VAL A 120 4.92 -11.04 12.36
CA VAL A 120 5.68 -11.21 11.11
C VAL A 120 6.81 -10.20 10.97
N ASP A 121 6.78 -9.09 11.74
CA ASP A 121 7.87 -8.10 11.77
C ASP A 121 9.17 -8.71 12.37
N SER A 122 9.09 -9.87 13.03
CA SER A 122 10.19 -10.61 13.65
C SER A 122 10.75 -11.74 12.77
N GLY A 123 10.13 -12.03 11.63
CA GLY A 123 10.42 -13.19 10.79
C GLY A 123 11.03 -12.83 9.44
N GLY A 124 12.19 -12.17 9.42
CA GLY A 124 13.11 -12.10 8.27
C GLY A 124 12.63 -11.46 6.95
N GLY A 125 11.35 -11.13 6.80
CA GLY A 125 10.80 -10.41 5.65
C GLY A 125 10.91 -8.91 5.89
N GLY A 126 11.96 -8.29 5.35
CA GLY A 126 12.38 -6.89 5.59
C GLY A 126 11.42 -5.76 5.18
N GLY A 127 10.12 -5.93 5.29
CA GLY A 127 9.14 -4.86 5.07
C GLY A 127 9.01 -3.97 6.30
N GLY A 128 9.70 -2.83 6.30
CA GLY A 128 9.51 -1.80 7.33
C GLY A 128 8.09 -1.23 7.36
N LYS A 129 7.73 -0.57 8.47
CA LYS A 129 6.45 0.13 8.63
C LYS A 129 6.60 1.61 8.37
N LEU A 130 5.78 2.16 7.49
CA LEU A 130 5.72 3.58 7.18
C LEU A 130 4.38 4.15 7.63
N GLY A 131 4.45 5.21 8.42
CA GLY A 131 3.29 6.00 8.82
C GLY A 131 3.11 7.17 7.87
N VAL A 132 1.91 7.35 7.31
CA VAL A 132 1.61 8.41 6.34
C VAL A 132 0.54 9.34 6.90
N LEU A 133 0.84 10.64 6.97
CA LEU A 133 -0.14 11.69 7.25
C LEU A 133 -0.57 12.32 5.93
N VAL A 134 -1.88 12.30 5.65
CA VAL A 134 -2.44 12.89 4.43
C VAL A 134 -3.38 14.03 4.79
N GLY A 135 -3.03 15.23 4.36
CA GLY A 135 -3.78 16.45 4.63
C GLY A 135 -4.18 17.21 3.37
N THR A 136 -5.12 18.14 3.50
CA THR A 136 -5.56 19.01 2.39
C THR A 136 -4.71 20.27 2.24
N ARG A 137 -3.68 20.43 3.07
CA ARG A 137 -2.81 21.61 3.16
C ARG A 137 -1.35 21.18 3.16
N GLU A 138 -0.48 22.08 2.69
CA GLU A 138 0.96 21.89 2.76
C GLU A 138 1.44 21.72 4.20
N ALA A 139 2.49 20.91 4.37
CA ALA A 139 3.18 20.76 5.64
C ALA A 139 3.68 22.12 6.14
N THR A 140 3.35 22.45 7.39
CA THR A 140 3.92 23.64 8.04
C THR A 140 5.38 23.37 8.41
N LYS A 141 6.15 24.43 8.72
CA LYS A 141 7.49 24.28 9.29
C LYS A 141 7.45 23.39 10.54
N GLY A 142 6.48 23.61 11.44
CA GLY A 142 6.32 22.79 12.64
C GLY A 142 6.10 21.31 12.34
N VAL A 143 5.31 20.97 11.31
CA VAL A 143 5.12 19.58 10.86
C VAL A 143 6.42 18.98 10.34
N ARG A 144 7.15 19.69 9.46
CA ARG A 144 8.44 19.24 8.95
C ARG A 144 9.46 19.02 10.07
N ASP A 145 9.55 19.96 11.00
CA ASP A 145 10.44 19.87 12.15
C ASP A 145 10.07 18.70 13.08
N ALA A 146 8.77 18.39 13.21
CA ALA A 146 8.30 17.24 13.98
C ALA A 146 8.64 15.92 13.29
N MET A 147 8.41 15.79 11.98
CA MET A 147 8.79 14.61 11.20
C MET A 147 10.30 14.36 11.27
N ALA A 148 11.12 15.41 11.16
CA ALA A 148 12.58 15.31 11.23
C ALA A 148 13.08 14.81 12.59
N ARG A 149 12.35 15.06 13.69
CA ARG A 149 12.69 14.56 15.03
C ARG A 149 12.11 13.17 15.33
N SER A 150 11.20 12.67 14.51
CA SER A 150 10.56 11.37 14.74
C SER A 150 11.61 10.26 14.66
N SER A 151 11.56 9.33 15.62
CA SER A 151 12.34 8.10 15.56
C SER A 151 11.73 7.06 14.61
N TYR A 152 10.51 7.30 14.13
CA TYR A 152 9.81 6.41 13.22
C TYR A 152 9.87 6.92 11.77
N PRO A 153 9.77 6.04 10.79
CA PRO A 153 9.65 6.43 9.39
C PRO A 153 8.30 7.08 9.11
N VAL A 154 8.29 8.38 8.80
CA VAL A 154 7.05 9.14 8.62
C VAL A 154 7.07 9.88 7.29
N MET A 155 5.92 9.85 6.62
CA MET A 155 5.67 10.57 5.37
C MET A 155 4.48 11.53 5.52
N TRP A 156 4.59 12.68 4.90
CA TRP A 156 3.52 13.66 4.72
C TRP A 156 3.12 13.71 3.27
N MET A 157 1.81 13.73 3.01
CA MET A 157 1.27 13.99 1.68
C MET A 157 0.20 15.07 1.74
N MET A 158 0.20 15.94 0.73
CA MET A 158 -0.91 16.86 0.49
C MET A 158 -1.74 16.33 -0.67
N VAL A 159 -2.99 15.95 -0.39
CA VAL A 159 -3.96 15.56 -1.42
C VAL A 159 -5.10 16.58 -1.42
N GLU A 160 -5.33 17.20 -2.58
CA GLU A 160 -6.48 18.09 -2.75
C GLU A 160 -7.79 17.29 -2.68
N LYS A 161 -8.78 17.82 -1.95
CA LYS A 161 -10.07 17.16 -1.73
C LYS A 161 -10.91 17.03 -3.00
N GLU A 162 -10.95 18.06 -3.84
CA GLU A 162 -11.91 18.15 -4.95
C GLU A 162 -11.49 17.30 -6.16
N ARG A 163 -10.27 17.50 -6.66
CA ARG A 163 -9.78 16.75 -7.82
C ARG A 163 -9.08 15.45 -7.46
N GLY A 164 -8.75 15.26 -6.18
CA GLY A 164 -7.91 14.14 -5.76
C GLY A 164 -6.52 14.26 -6.37
N THR A 165 -5.87 15.42 -6.27
CA THR A 165 -4.52 15.62 -6.84
C THR A 165 -3.48 15.57 -5.73
N LEU A 166 -2.40 14.82 -5.93
CA LEU A 166 -1.23 14.84 -5.04
C LEU A 166 -0.40 16.10 -5.37
N LEU A 167 -0.17 16.93 -4.36
CA LEU A 167 0.46 18.26 -4.51
C LEU A 167 1.79 18.38 -3.76
N GLN A 168 2.01 17.54 -2.76
CA GLN A 168 3.24 17.51 -1.97
C GLN A 168 3.42 16.11 -1.39
N ALA A 169 4.66 15.63 -1.38
CA ALA A 169 5.08 14.45 -0.65
C ALA A 169 6.43 14.74 0.01
N LEU A 170 6.56 14.42 1.28
CA LEU A 170 7.77 14.63 2.08
C LEU A 170 7.96 13.43 2.99
N TRP A 171 9.18 13.02 3.25
CA TRP A 171 9.49 11.97 4.21
C TRP A 171 10.71 12.37 5.04
N ASN A 172 10.89 11.73 6.20
CA ASN A 172 12.05 11.97 7.06
C ASN A 172 13.21 11.01 6.74
N ALA A 173 14.37 11.26 7.36
CA ALA A 173 15.56 10.41 7.21
C ALA A 173 15.29 8.94 7.57
N LYS A 174 14.40 8.66 8.54
CA LYS A 174 13.98 7.29 8.87
C LYS A 174 13.21 6.61 7.74
N GLY A 175 12.47 7.35 6.95
CA GLY A 175 11.89 6.88 5.68
C GLY A 175 12.98 6.48 4.69
N GLU A 176 14.00 7.32 4.50
CA GLU A 176 15.12 7.02 3.60
C GLU A 176 15.88 5.76 4.03
N GLU A 177 16.20 5.65 5.33
CA GLU A 177 16.88 4.49 5.94
C GLU A 177 16.08 3.18 5.79
N MET A 178 14.74 3.24 5.74
CA MET A 178 13.89 2.06 5.46
C MET A 178 13.99 1.59 4.00
N GLY A 179 14.69 2.35 3.16
CA GLY A 179 14.78 2.10 1.74
C GLY A 179 13.75 2.91 0.96
N LEU A 180 13.49 4.17 1.32
CA LEU A 180 12.87 5.14 0.40
C LEU A 180 13.92 6.00 -0.32
N GLY A 181 15.21 5.63 -0.28
CA GLY A 181 16.29 6.43 -0.88
C GLY A 181 16.18 6.64 -2.39
N GLY A 182 15.50 5.73 -3.11
CA GLY A 182 15.20 5.89 -4.54
C GLY A 182 13.96 6.74 -4.83
N LEU A 183 13.19 7.11 -3.81
CA LEU A 183 11.95 7.87 -4.00
C LEU A 183 12.25 9.32 -4.39
N GLY A 184 11.64 9.78 -5.48
CA GLY A 184 11.72 11.15 -5.97
C GLY A 184 10.34 11.81 -6.04
N VAL A 185 10.34 13.14 -6.16
CA VAL A 185 9.15 13.94 -6.42
C VAL A 185 9.41 14.82 -7.63
N GLU A 186 8.59 14.66 -8.66
CA GLU A 186 8.66 15.48 -9.87
C GLU A 186 7.41 16.34 -10.01
N VAL A 187 7.60 17.58 -10.45
CA VAL A 187 6.49 18.49 -10.73
C VAL A 187 6.00 18.23 -12.14
N GLN A 188 4.73 17.84 -12.25
CA GLN A 188 4.04 17.79 -13.52
C GLN A 188 3.25 19.07 -13.71
N PHE A 189 3.23 19.57 -14.94
CA PHE A 189 2.38 20.68 -15.34
C PHE A 189 1.39 20.12 -16.34
N SER A 190 0.10 20.14 -16.00
CA SER A 190 -0.93 19.90 -17.01
C SER A 190 -1.16 21.21 -17.77
N SER A 191 -1.00 21.16 -19.09
CA SER A 191 -1.30 22.29 -19.97
C SER A 191 -2.80 22.27 -20.30
N GLU A 192 -3.65 22.60 -19.33
CA GLU A 192 -5.01 23.03 -19.65
C GLU A 192 -5.06 24.54 -19.89
N PRO A 193 -5.73 25.03 -20.95
CA PRO A 193 -5.68 26.42 -21.41
C PRO A 193 -6.24 27.45 -20.41
N SER A 194 -6.88 27.03 -19.31
CA SER A 194 -7.52 27.91 -18.32
C SER A 194 -6.96 27.85 -16.90
N SER A 195 -6.02 26.95 -16.59
CA SER A 195 -5.42 26.84 -15.24
C SER A 195 -4.12 26.03 -15.26
N ILE A 196 -3.02 26.63 -14.83
CA ILE A 196 -1.79 25.89 -14.50
C ILE A 196 -2.07 25.13 -13.21
N THR A 197 -2.55 23.88 -13.31
CA THR A 197 -2.65 23.02 -12.15
C THR A 197 -1.31 22.33 -11.93
N LYS A 198 -0.62 22.75 -10.87
CA LYS A 198 0.62 22.11 -10.40
C LYS A 198 0.22 20.79 -9.74
N ASN A 199 0.62 19.65 -10.31
CA ASN A 199 0.56 18.35 -9.66
C ASN A 199 1.97 17.80 -9.45
N ILE A 200 2.12 16.82 -8.57
CA ILE A 200 3.38 16.08 -8.44
C ILE A 200 3.17 14.61 -8.79
N ALA A 201 4.24 13.99 -9.29
CA ALA A 201 4.36 12.55 -9.41
C ALA A 201 5.45 12.04 -8.47
N LEU A 202 5.26 10.80 -8.01
CA LEU A 202 6.28 10.06 -7.27
C LEU A 202 7.07 9.21 -8.26
N THR A 203 8.39 9.29 -8.17
CA THR A 203 9.31 8.52 -9.01
C THR A 203 10.16 7.58 -8.17
N TRP A 204 10.70 6.54 -8.80
CA TRP A 204 11.62 5.60 -8.21
C TRP A 204 12.89 5.51 -9.06
N ASP A 205 14.02 5.93 -8.51
CA ASP A 205 15.30 6.09 -9.21
C ASP A 205 15.16 6.92 -10.51
N GLY A 206 14.26 7.91 -10.50
CA GLY A 206 13.96 8.78 -11.65
C GLY A 206 12.92 8.24 -12.62
N GLU A 207 12.43 7.01 -12.43
CA GLU A 207 11.37 6.42 -13.27
C GLU A 207 10.00 6.58 -12.63
N GLU A 208 8.93 6.67 -13.42
CA GLU A 208 7.57 6.77 -12.88
C GLU A 208 7.18 5.50 -12.09
N ILE A 209 6.59 5.67 -10.91
CA ILE A 209 6.05 4.53 -10.14
C ILE A 209 4.77 4.06 -10.83
N PRO A 210 4.63 2.75 -11.16
CA PRO A 210 3.43 2.25 -11.82
C PRO A 210 2.20 2.37 -10.91
N GLY A 211 1.03 2.44 -11.54
CA GLY A 211 -0.24 2.35 -10.82
C GLY A 211 -0.43 0.96 -10.19
N MET A 212 -1.15 0.89 -9.09
CA MET A 212 -1.45 -0.38 -8.40
C MET A 212 -2.18 -1.38 -9.29
N ASP A 213 -3.00 -0.91 -10.23
CA ASP A 213 -3.69 -1.79 -11.19
C ASP A 213 -2.69 -2.49 -12.14
N GLU A 214 -1.59 -1.83 -12.49
CA GLU A 214 -0.51 -2.42 -13.28
C GLU A 214 0.28 -3.42 -12.45
N VAL A 215 0.62 -3.05 -11.22
CA VAL A 215 1.27 -3.94 -10.26
C VAL A 215 0.43 -5.21 -10.05
N GLU A 216 -0.89 -5.09 -9.86
CA GLU A 216 -1.80 -6.23 -9.69
C GLU A 216 -1.82 -7.14 -10.94
N ARG A 217 -1.77 -6.57 -12.15
CA ARG A 217 -1.66 -7.34 -13.40
C ARG A 217 -0.33 -8.09 -13.50
N ASP A 218 0.77 -7.46 -13.13
CA ASP A 218 2.09 -8.10 -13.17
C ASP A 218 2.23 -9.19 -12.10
N MET A 219 1.67 -8.97 -10.92
CA MET A 219 1.56 -10.01 -9.89
C MET A 219 0.75 -11.22 -10.37
N ALA A 220 -0.37 -10.99 -11.06
CA ALA A 220 -1.16 -12.08 -11.64
C ALA A 220 -0.37 -12.86 -12.71
N ARG A 221 0.35 -12.16 -13.60
CA ARG A 221 1.22 -12.82 -14.61
C ARG A 221 2.33 -13.64 -13.96
N LEU A 222 2.91 -13.15 -12.87
CA LEU A 222 3.93 -13.87 -12.11
C LEU A 222 3.36 -15.08 -11.39
N GLU A 223 2.14 -14.96 -10.84
CA GLU A 223 1.40 -16.10 -10.28
C GLU A 223 1.17 -17.18 -11.34
N ASP A 224 0.68 -16.82 -12.54
CA ASP A 224 0.45 -17.78 -13.62
C ASP A 224 1.74 -18.49 -14.04
N ARG A 225 2.84 -17.74 -14.21
CA ARG A 225 4.16 -18.31 -14.53
C ARG A 225 4.68 -19.24 -13.44
N TRP A 226 4.45 -18.89 -12.17
CA TRP A 226 4.85 -19.71 -11.04
C TRP A 226 4.01 -20.98 -10.96
N MET A 227 2.69 -20.87 -11.16
CA MET A 227 1.77 -22.02 -11.21
C MET A 227 2.11 -22.99 -12.34
N ALA A 228 2.54 -22.49 -13.50
CA ALA A 228 2.96 -23.32 -14.63
C ALA A 228 4.15 -24.24 -14.32
N LEU A 229 4.94 -23.96 -13.27
CA LEU A 229 6.01 -24.87 -12.82
C LEU A 229 5.48 -26.17 -12.21
N TRP A 230 4.21 -26.18 -11.80
CA TRP A 230 3.55 -27.27 -11.07
C TRP A 230 2.47 -27.98 -11.90
N GLU A 231 1.93 -27.32 -12.92
CA GLU A 231 0.84 -27.81 -13.78
C GLU A 231 1.34 -28.67 -14.95
N LYS A 232 2.00 -29.80 -14.67
CA LYS A 232 2.53 -30.70 -15.71
C LYS A 232 1.44 -31.38 -16.55
N ASP A 233 0.29 -31.67 -15.95
CA ASP A 233 -0.80 -32.47 -16.55
C ASP A 233 -2.07 -31.63 -16.85
N GLY A 234 -1.93 -30.30 -16.92
CA GLY A 234 -3.01 -29.35 -17.13
C GLY A 234 -3.37 -28.53 -15.89
N PRO A 235 -4.42 -27.68 -15.97
CA PRO A 235 -4.76 -26.72 -14.93
C PRO A 235 -5.07 -27.38 -13.59
N MET A 236 -4.45 -26.90 -12.52
CA MET A 236 -4.62 -27.45 -11.19
C MET A 236 -5.92 -26.95 -10.54
N PRO A 237 -6.77 -27.83 -9.97
CA PRO A 237 -7.94 -27.40 -9.22
C PRO A 237 -7.57 -26.52 -8.01
N GLU A 238 -8.44 -25.57 -7.65
CA GLU A 238 -8.14 -24.58 -6.61
C GLU A 238 -7.77 -25.21 -5.26
N SER A 239 -8.46 -26.27 -4.84
CA SER A 239 -8.13 -27.01 -3.60
C SER A 239 -6.69 -27.56 -3.60
N ARG A 240 -6.22 -28.03 -4.76
CA ARG A 240 -4.86 -28.55 -4.92
C ARG A 240 -3.82 -27.42 -4.98
N LYS A 241 -4.18 -26.24 -5.51
CA LYS A 241 -3.32 -25.03 -5.44
C LYS A 241 -3.07 -24.61 -3.98
N TRP A 242 -4.09 -24.68 -3.13
CA TRP A 242 -3.94 -24.37 -1.69
C TRP A 242 -3.03 -25.38 -0.98
N ALA A 243 -3.23 -26.68 -1.22
CA ALA A 243 -2.37 -27.73 -0.66
C ALA A 243 -0.91 -27.60 -1.13
N LEU A 244 -0.70 -27.23 -2.39
CA LEU A 244 0.64 -26.93 -2.92
C LEU A 244 1.31 -25.80 -2.13
N LEU A 245 0.61 -24.69 -1.91
CA LEU A 245 1.16 -23.58 -1.11
C LEU A 245 1.46 -24.01 0.33
N ASP A 246 0.61 -24.83 0.96
CA ASP A 246 0.86 -25.36 2.31
C ASP A 246 2.19 -26.14 2.36
N ILE A 247 2.43 -27.01 1.38
CA ILE A 247 3.66 -27.83 1.31
C ILE A 247 4.88 -26.95 1.01
N VAL A 248 4.77 -26.03 0.04
CA VAL A 248 5.87 -25.13 -0.35
C VAL A 248 6.25 -24.22 0.81
N GLU A 249 5.30 -23.59 1.50
CA GLU A 249 5.60 -22.73 2.65
C GLU A 249 6.23 -23.49 3.80
N LYS A 250 5.81 -24.75 4.02
CA LYS A 250 6.35 -25.61 5.08
C LYS A 250 7.79 -26.05 4.80
N LEU A 251 8.10 -26.44 3.57
CA LEU A 251 9.42 -26.94 3.20
C LEU A 251 10.40 -25.82 2.82
N TYR A 252 9.89 -24.77 2.19
CA TYR A 252 10.65 -23.67 1.60
C TYR A 252 10.01 -22.33 1.98
N PRO A 253 10.08 -21.91 3.25
CA PRO A 253 9.41 -20.69 3.73
C PRO A 253 9.89 -19.40 3.07
N GLY A 254 11.02 -19.43 2.34
CA GLY A 254 11.54 -18.33 1.51
C GLY A 254 10.96 -18.28 0.09
N GLU A 255 10.43 -19.39 -0.43
CA GLU A 255 9.94 -19.49 -1.82
C GLU A 255 8.75 -18.56 -2.07
N LYS A 256 8.79 -17.87 -3.21
CA LYS A 256 7.73 -17.00 -3.76
C LYS A 256 8.10 -16.63 -5.20
N PRO A 257 7.18 -16.06 -6.00
CA PRO A 257 7.51 -15.54 -7.32
C PRO A 257 8.54 -14.42 -7.23
N LEU A 258 9.61 -14.51 -8.02
CA LEU A 258 10.65 -13.48 -8.09
C LEU A 258 10.17 -12.25 -8.89
N VAL A 259 10.31 -11.05 -8.32
CA VAL A 259 9.90 -9.75 -8.91
C VAL A 259 11.15 -9.04 -9.45
N GLY A 260 11.27 -8.88 -10.78
CA GLY A 260 12.42 -8.21 -11.43
C GLY A 260 13.06 -9.04 -12.55
N THR A 261 14.13 -8.51 -13.17
CA THR A 261 14.91 -9.19 -14.22
C THR A 261 15.14 -10.62 -13.79
N MET A 262 14.62 -11.55 -14.59
CA MET A 262 14.91 -12.99 -14.59
C MET A 262 15.94 -13.39 -13.52
N GLY A 263 15.57 -14.26 -12.57
CA GLY A 263 16.55 -14.88 -11.68
C GLY A 263 17.76 -15.42 -12.47
N PHE A 264 18.84 -15.81 -11.80
CA PHE A 264 20.09 -16.31 -12.43
C PHE A 264 19.92 -17.32 -13.58
N THR A 265 18.74 -17.95 -13.68
CA THR A 265 18.30 -18.99 -14.64
C THR A 265 17.11 -18.60 -15.54
N GLY A 266 16.55 -17.39 -15.46
CA GLY A 266 15.31 -17.04 -16.18
C GLY A 266 14.01 -17.51 -15.51
N THR A 267 14.08 -18.23 -14.37
CA THR A 267 12.91 -18.81 -13.69
C THR A 267 12.32 -17.85 -12.65
N CYS A 268 11.01 -17.98 -12.42
CA CYS A 268 10.26 -17.19 -11.44
C CYS A 268 10.26 -17.82 -10.03
N SER A 269 11.16 -18.75 -9.74
CA SER A 269 11.24 -19.54 -8.50
C SER A 269 12.71 -19.75 -8.10
N ILE A 270 12.98 -19.86 -6.80
CA ILE A 270 14.32 -20.22 -6.29
C ILE A 270 14.52 -21.73 -6.15
N LEU A 271 13.46 -22.53 -6.35
CA LEU A 271 13.51 -23.99 -6.23
C LEU A 271 14.18 -24.65 -7.44
N SER A 272 14.96 -25.70 -7.17
CA SER A 272 15.47 -26.59 -8.22
C SER A 272 14.38 -27.55 -8.74
N ASP A 273 14.65 -28.23 -9.87
CA ASP A 273 13.75 -29.29 -10.36
C ASP A 273 13.57 -30.42 -9.35
N GLU A 274 14.61 -30.71 -8.56
CA GLU A 274 14.57 -31.78 -7.56
C GLU A 274 13.71 -31.38 -6.35
N ASP A 275 13.80 -30.12 -5.92
CA ASP A 275 12.91 -29.56 -4.89
C ASP A 275 11.45 -29.60 -5.34
N ARG A 276 11.18 -29.22 -6.60
CA ARG A 276 9.82 -29.30 -7.16
C ARG A 276 9.29 -30.73 -7.19
N LYS A 277 10.10 -31.73 -7.55
CA LYS A 277 9.68 -33.14 -7.50
C LYS A 277 9.32 -33.58 -6.09
N LYS A 278 10.09 -33.19 -5.07
CA LYS A 278 9.79 -33.51 -3.66
C LYS A 278 8.44 -32.94 -3.23
N VAL A 279 8.14 -31.70 -3.59
CA VAL A 279 6.84 -31.07 -3.31
C VAL A 279 5.72 -31.83 -4.02
N LEU A 280 5.88 -32.15 -5.31
CA LEU A 280 4.87 -32.89 -6.08
C LEU A 280 4.61 -34.32 -5.56
N GLN A 281 5.60 -34.98 -4.94
CA GLN A 281 5.41 -36.28 -4.29
C GLN A 281 4.54 -36.20 -3.02
N LEU A 282 4.47 -35.02 -2.38
CA LEU A 282 3.68 -34.78 -1.18
C LEU A 282 2.28 -34.21 -1.48
N LEU A 283 2.01 -33.85 -2.74
CA LEU A 283 0.81 -33.14 -3.21
C LEU A 283 -0.26 -34.04 -3.86
#